data_AF-A0A060C7E3-F1
#
_entry.id   AF-A0A060C7E3-F1
#
_cell.length_a   1.000
_cell.length_b   1.000
_cell.length_c   1.000
_cell.angle_alpha   90.00
_cell.angle_beta   90.00
_cell.angle_gamma   90.00
#
_symmetry.space_group_name_H-M   'P 1'
#
loop_
_entity.id
_entity.type
_entity.pdbx_description
1 polymer ?
#
loop_
_entity_poly.entity_id
_entity_poly.type
_entity_poly.pdbx_seq_one_letter_code
_entity_poly.pdbx_strand_id
1 'polypeptide(L)'
;TLAAERPNAIERIHRAGERGILVSLGHTDATIDELLAGVDAGARMVTHLYNAMSPFEHRAPGAAGGALIEDRLTVGLIADGIHCHPAAVRLAVRAKGADRIALVSDMMPAAGIARPATTSLAVRQCVSTTRPPGWTTARSPVRS
;
A
#
# COMPACT_ATOMS: atom_id res chain seq x y z
N THR A 1 -6.98 -6.88 1.50
CA THR A 1 -5.89 -6.75 0.53
C THR A 1 -5.46 -8.10 0.02
N LEU A 2 -5.13 -8.22 -1.26
CA LEU A 2 -4.63 -9.44 -1.91
C LEU A 2 -3.40 -9.12 -2.76
N ALA A 3 -2.52 -10.11 -2.93
CA ALA A 3 -1.41 -10.04 -3.85
C ALA A 3 -1.81 -10.70 -5.19
N ALA A 4 -1.61 -9.99 -6.30
CA ALA A 4 -2.19 -10.33 -7.60
C ALA A 4 -1.56 -11.60 -8.23
N GLU A 5 -0.29 -11.86 -7.92
CA GLU A 5 0.51 -12.99 -8.40
C GLU A 5 0.18 -14.32 -7.69
N ARG A 6 -0.65 -14.30 -6.64
CA ARG A 6 -0.91 -15.52 -5.86
C ARG A 6 -1.87 -16.47 -6.58
N PRO A 7 -1.74 -17.80 -6.34
CA PRO A 7 -2.69 -18.77 -6.89
C PRO A 7 -4.14 -18.41 -6.57
N ASN A 8 -4.99 -18.50 -7.58
CA ASN A 8 -6.42 -18.20 -7.53
C ASN A 8 -6.74 -16.72 -7.17
N ALA A 9 -5.78 -15.79 -7.25
CA ALA A 9 -6.03 -14.38 -6.93
C ALA A 9 -7.13 -13.79 -7.81
N ILE A 10 -7.07 -14.01 -9.13
CA ILE A 10 -8.06 -13.54 -10.11
C ILE A 10 -9.48 -14.03 -9.78
N GLU A 11 -9.64 -15.34 -9.56
CA GLU A 11 -10.95 -15.91 -9.18
C GLU A 11 -11.46 -15.30 -7.87
N ARG A 12 -10.59 -15.14 -6.87
CA ARG A 12 -10.96 -14.55 -5.58
C ARG A 12 -11.35 -13.08 -5.71
N ILE A 13 -10.67 -12.32 -6.57
CA ILE A 13 -11.02 -10.92 -6.87
C ILE A 13 -12.42 -10.88 -7.50
N HIS A 14 -12.65 -11.68 -8.53
CA HIS A 14 -13.95 -11.74 -9.21
C HIS A 14 -15.08 -12.07 -8.25
N ARG A 15 -14.94 -13.15 -7.48
CA ARG A 15 -15.97 -13.59 -6.50
C ARG A 15 -16.22 -12.59 -5.38
N ALA A 16 -15.20 -11.83 -4.98
CA ALA A 16 -15.36 -10.74 -4.02
C ALA A 16 -16.13 -9.57 -4.64
N GLY A 17 -15.82 -9.22 -5.90
CA GLY A 17 -16.54 -8.19 -6.66
C GLY A 17 -18.02 -8.51 -6.86
N GLU A 18 -18.36 -9.77 -7.18
CA GLU A 18 -19.76 -10.24 -7.27
C GLU A 18 -20.55 -10.04 -5.97
N ARG A 19 -19.86 -9.97 -4.83
CA ARG A 19 -20.44 -9.75 -3.50
C ARG A 19 -20.42 -8.28 -3.08
N GLY A 20 -20.04 -7.37 -3.97
CA GLY A 20 -19.91 -5.94 -3.67
C GLY A 20 -18.73 -5.59 -2.77
N ILE A 21 -17.74 -6.48 -2.62
CA ILE A 21 -16.56 -6.24 -1.79
C ILE A 21 -15.50 -5.52 -2.61
N LEU A 22 -15.10 -4.33 -2.16
CA LEU A 22 -13.98 -3.60 -2.76
C LEU A 22 -12.66 -4.35 -2.52
N VAL A 23 -12.02 -4.79 -3.60
CA VAL A 23 -10.71 -5.46 -3.51
C VAL A 23 -9.58 -4.46 -3.72
N SER A 24 -8.65 -4.46 -2.76
CA SER A 24 -7.40 -3.71 -2.83
C SER A 24 -6.22 -4.64 -3.06
N LEU A 25 -5.34 -4.29 -4.01
CA LEU A 25 -4.10 -4.99 -4.33
C LEU A 25 -2.94 -4.42 -3.50
N GLY A 26 -2.06 -5.26 -2.99
CA GLY A 26 -0.92 -4.82 -2.17
C GLY A 26 -0.19 -5.98 -1.52
N HIS A 27 0.98 -5.72 -0.92
CA HIS A 27 1.88 -6.78 -0.45
C HIS A 27 2.22 -7.78 -1.58
N THR A 28 2.57 -7.25 -2.74
CA THR A 28 2.56 -7.94 -4.03
C THR A 28 3.86 -7.70 -4.78
N ASP A 29 4.51 -8.75 -5.27
CA ASP A 29 5.65 -8.64 -6.17
C ASP A 29 5.22 -8.74 -7.65
N ALA A 30 3.93 -8.47 -7.91
CA ALA A 30 3.33 -8.65 -9.23
C ALA A 30 4.01 -7.80 -10.31
N THR A 31 4.11 -8.38 -11.49
CA THR A 31 4.35 -7.64 -12.73
C THR A 31 3.19 -6.69 -13.02
N ILE A 32 3.40 -5.76 -13.96
CA ILE A 32 2.31 -4.90 -14.42
C ILE A 32 1.14 -5.71 -15.02
N ASP A 33 1.43 -6.78 -15.77
CA ASP A 33 0.41 -7.60 -16.42
C ASP A 33 -0.45 -8.34 -15.39
N GLU A 34 0.16 -8.88 -14.33
CA GLU A 34 -0.56 -9.51 -13.23
C GLU A 34 -1.41 -8.49 -12.45
N LEU A 35 -0.90 -7.28 -12.22
CA LEU A 35 -1.67 -6.20 -11.62
C LEU A 35 -2.91 -5.89 -12.47
N LEU A 36 -2.74 -5.69 -13.78
CA LEU A 36 -3.82 -5.36 -14.71
C LEU A 36 -4.84 -6.49 -14.82
N ALA A 37 -4.40 -7.75 -14.83
CA ALA A 37 -5.31 -8.89 -14.76
C ALA A 37 -6.18 -8.85 -13.48
N GLY A 38 -5.60 -8.45 -12.35
CA GLY A 38 -6.36 -8.23 -11.11
C GLY A 38 -7.38 -7.09 -11.22
N VAL A 39 -7.03 -6.00 -11.91
CA VAL A 39 -7.94 -4.88 -12.19
C VAL A 39 -9.09 -5.33 -13.09
N ASP A 40 -8.79 -6.08 -14.15
CA ASP A 40 -9.80 -6.62 -15.07
C ASP A 40 -10.74 -7.59 -14.36
N ALA A 41 -10.22 -8.36 -13.38
CA ALA A 41 -11.02 -9.22 -12.51
C ALA A 41 -11.92 -8.47 -11.53
N GLY A 42 -11.74 -7.15 -11.35
CA GLY A 42 -12.60 -6.32 -10.52
C GLY A 42 -11.89 -5.58 -9.38
N ALA A 43 -10.57 -5.67 -9.24
CA ALA A 43 -9.85 -4.86 -8.26
C ALA A 43 -9.93 -3.37 -8.61
N ARG A 44 -10.14 -2.51 -7.61
CA ARG A 44 -10.32 -1.06 -7.80
C ARG A 44 -9.46 -0.20 -6.87
N MET A 45 -8.67 -0.82 -6.00
CA MET A 45 -7.81 -0.11 -5.07
C MET A 45 -6.41 -0.72 -5.00
N VAL A 46 -5.42 0.10 -4.64
CA VAL A 46 -4.07 -0.34 -4.25
C VAL A 46 -3.81 0.10 -2.81
N THR A 47 -3.26 -0.80 -2.00
CA THR A 47 -2.87 -0.53 -0.61
C THR A 47 -1.51 0.17 -0.62
N HIS A 48 -1.38 1.26 0.16
CA HIS A 48 -0.13 1.97 0.49
C HIS A 48 0.96 2.01 -0.60
N LEU A 49 0.61 2.60 -1.76
CA LEU A 49 1.47 2.78 -2.94
C LEU A 49 2.94 3.00 -2.58
N TYR A 50 3.82 2.30 -3.31
CA TYR A 50 5.28 2.16 -3.13
C TYR A 50 5.72 1.20 -2.02
N ASN A 51 4.90 0.92 -1.02
CA ASN A 51 5.30 0.12 0.14
C ASN A 51 4.93 -1.35 -0.06
N ALA A 52 5.87 -2.25 0.24
CA ALA A 52 5.69 -3.70 0.09
C ALA A 52 5.08 -4.09 -1.28
N MET A 53 5.55 -3.47 -2.35
CA MET A 53 5.15 -3.81 -3.71
C MET A 53 6.34 -3.76 -4.67
N SER A 54 6.23 -4.44 -5.81
CA SER A 54 7.26 -4.38 -6.84
C SER A 54 7.48 -2.93 -7.34
N PRO A 55 8.74 -2.47 -7.42
CA PRO A 55 9.08 -1.08 -7.72
C PRO A 55 8.83 -0.73 -9.19
N PHE A 56 8.91 0.57 -9.50
CA PHE A 56 8.91 1.03 -10.88
C PHE A 56 10.31 0.91 -11.49
N GLU A 57 10.42 0.19 -12.60
CA GLU A 57 11.58 0.21 -13.50
C GLU A 57 11.14 0.57 -14.92
N HIS A 58 11.99 1.26 -15.69
CA HIS A 58 11.60 1.80 -17.00
C HIS A 58 11.24 0.72 -18.05
N ARG A 59 11.79 -0.50 -17.92
CA ARG A 59 11.45 -1.64 -18.79
C ARG A 59 10.45 -2.62 -18.17
N ALA A 60 10.28 -2.55 -16.85
CA ALA A 60 9.39 -3.41 -16.08
C ALA A 60 8.73 -2.57 -14.98
N PRO A 61 7.64 -1.85 -15.29
CA PRO A 61 7.06 -0.86 -14.37
C PRO A 61 6.52 -1.44 -13.06
N GLY A 62 6.39 -2.77 -12.96
CA GLY A 62 5.89 -3.45 -11.77
C GLY A 62 4.48 -3.02 -11.37
N ALA A 63 4.11 -3.36 -10.14
CA ALA A 63 2.84 -3.00 -9.54
C ALA A 63 2.78 -1.50 -9.22
N ALA A 64 3.89 -0.89 -8.79
CA ALA A 64 3.93 0.55 -8.50
C ALA A 64 3.68 1.39 -9.76
N GLY A 65 4.31 1.04 -10.88
CA GLY A 65 4.09 1.70 -12.17
C GLY A 65 2.68 1.48 -12.70
N GLY A 66 2.19 0.24 -12.67
CA GLY A 66 0.82 -0.09 -13.07
C GLY A 66 -0.22 0.68 -12.25
N ALA A 67 -0.03 0.77 -10.93
CA ALA A 67 -0.94 1.51 -10.04
C ALA A 67 -1.02 3.00 -10.38
N LEU A 68 0.10 3.61 -10.80
CA LEU A 68 0.20 5.01 -11.18
C LEU A 68 -0.51 5.32 -12.50
N ILE A 69 -0.44 4.42 -13.49
CA ILE A 69 -0.98 4.69 -14.83
C ILE A 69 -2.41 4.19 -15.04
N GLU A 70 -2.88 3.23 -14.23
CA GLU A 70 -4.20 2.63 -14.39
C GLU A 70 -5.29 3.51 -13.75
N ASP A 71 -6.05 4.23 -14.57
CA ASP A 71 -7.08 5.18 -14.15
C ASP A 71 -8.25 4.55 -13.35
N ARG A 72 -8.51 3.25 -13.51
CA ARG A 72 -9.57 2.55 -12.77
C ARG A 72 -9.23 2.31 -11.30
N LEU A 73 -7.97 2.50 -10.90
CA LEU A 73 -7.49 2.27 -9.54
C LEU A 73 -7.49 3.56 -8.71
N THR A 74 -7.99 3.46 -7.47
CA THR A 74 -7.68 4.42 -6.40
C THR A 74 -6.45 3.93 -5.63
N VAL A 75 -5.50 4.81 -5.31
CA VAL A 75 -4.27 4.43 -4.58
C VAL A 75 -4.31 4.93 -3.14
N GLY A 76 -4.07 4.03 -2.19
CA GLY A 76 -3.78 4.39 -0.81
C GLY A 76 -2.38 4.98 -0.72
N LEU A 77 -2.21 6.17 -0.15
CA LEU A 77 -0.91 6.83 -0.02
C LEU A 77 -0.65 7.27 1.42
N ILE A 78 0.52 6.88 1.95
CA ILE A 78 1.00 7.32 3.26
C ILE A 78 1.89 8.56 3.05
N ALA A 79 1.34 9.73 3.34
CA ALA A 79 1.98 11.02 3.09
C ALA A 79 2.65 11.62 4.35
N ASP A 80 3.39 10.80 5.11
CA ASP A 80 4.09 11.23 6.33
C ASP A 80 5.54 11.71 6.09
N GLY A 81 6.01 11.63 4.83
CA GLY A 81 7.38 11.99 4.43
C GLY A 81 8.46 10.97 4.85
N ILE A 82 8.06 9.85 5.48
CA ILE A 82 8.95 8.77 5.92
C ILE A 82 8.73 7.53 5.06
N HIS A 83 7.48 7.16 4.79
CA HIS A 83 7.13 6.00 3.96
C HIS A 83 7.48 6.23 2.49
N CYS A 84 7.40 7.48 2.03
CA CYS A 84 7.89 7.84 0.71
C CYS A 84 8.40 9.28 0.70
N HIS A 85 9.33 9.55 -0.22
CA HIS A 85 9.88 10.89 -0.41
C HIS A 85 8.75 11.86 -0.86
N PRO A 86 8.72 13.13 -0.40
CA PRO A 86 7.70 14.10 -0.81
C PRO A 86 7.56 14.26 -2.34
N ALA A 87 8.65 14.10 -3.08
CA ALA A 87 8.60 14.10 -4.56
C ALA A 87 7.80 12.92 -5.14
N ALA A 88 7.84 11.74 -4.50
CA ALA A 88 7.04 10.58 -4.90
C ALA A 88 5.54 10.81 -4.61
N VAL A 89 5.21 11.44 -3.48
CA VAL A 89 3.83 11.91 -3.20
C VAL A 89 3.34 12.82 -4.32
N ARG A 90 4.14 13.82 -4.71
CA ARG A 90 3.78 14.75 -5.80
C ARG A 90 3.65 14.03 -7.15
N LEU A 91 4.48 13.02 -7.41
CA LEU A 91 4.38 12.20 -8.61
C LEU A 91 3.06 11.43 -8.62
N ALA A 92 2.70 10.77 -7.52
CA ALA A 92 1.43 10.05 -7.40
C ALA A 92 0.23 10.97 -7.63
N VAL A 93 0.21 12.16 -7.01
CA VAL A 93 -0.85 13.16 -7.20
C VAL A 93 -0.94 13.63 -8.65
N ARG A 94 0.19 13.84 -9.32
CA ARG A 94 0.21 14.25 -10.73
C ARG A 94 -0.24 13.14 -11.68
N ALA A 95 0.11 11.89 -11.40
CA ALA A 95 -0.26 10.76 -12.23
C ALA A 95 -1.74 10.37 -12.06
N LYS A 96 -2.24 10.33 -10.82
CA LYS A 96 -3.59 9.83 -10.49
C LYS A 96 -4.67 10.90 -10.50
N GLY A 97 -4.30 12.15 -10.26
CA GLY A 97 -5.23 13.18 -9.82
C GLY A 97 -5.60 13.02 -8.34
N ALA A 98 -6.04 14.10 -7.71
CA ALA A 98 -6.39 14.12 -6.28
C ALA A 98 -7.57 13.19 -5.95
N ASP A 99 -8.54 13.08 -6.87
CA ASP A 99 -9.78 12.31 -6.66
C ASP A 99 -9.56 10.79 -6.58
N ARG A 100 -8.39 10.31 -7.01
CA ARG A 100 -8.01 8.88 -7.00
C ARG A 100 -6.91 8.56 -6.01
N ILE A 101 -6.68 9.45 -5.04
CA ILE A 101 -5.78 9.24 -3.92
C ILE A 101 -6.58 9.16 -2.63
N ALA A 102 -6.44 8.02 -1.94
CA ALA A 102 -6.90 7.87 -0.57
C ALA A 102 -5.72 8.07 0.38
N LEU A 103 -5.71 9.14 1.17
CA LEU A 103 -4.72 9.30 2.22
C LEU A 103 -4.96 8.28 3.33
N VAL A 104 -3.93 7.49 3.64
CA VAL A 104 -4.00 6.45 4.67
C VAL A 104 -2.84 6.63 5.64
N SER A 105 -3.08 6.37 6.93
CA SER A 105 -2.04 6.50 7.95
C SER A 105 -1.20 5.24 8.12
N ASP A 106 -1.77 4.08 7.76
CA ASP A 106 -1.24 2.73 8.02
C ASP A 106 -0.70 2.56 9.45
N MET A 107 -1.43 3.16 10.41
CA MET A 107 -1.00 3.19 11.80
C MET A 107 -1.15 1.81 12.46
N MET A 108 -0.09 1.40 13.14
CA MET A 108 -0.10 0.25 14.06
C MET A 108 -0.54 0.69 15.47
N PRO A 109 -0.95 -0.23 16.37
CA PRO A 109 -1.48 0.10 17.71
C PRO A 109 -0.58 0.97 18.59
N ALA A 110 0.72 0.97 18.31
CA ALA A 110 1.73 1.79 18.96
C ALA A 110 1.70 3.28 18.53
N ALA A 111 0.98 3.64 17.47
CA ALA A 111 0.84 5.02 17.00
C ALA A 111 -0.04 5.84 17.97
N GLY A 112 0.35 7.09 18.22
CA GLY A 112 -0.38 7.99 19.13
C GLY A 112 -0.14 7.74 20.62
N ILE A 113 0.62 6.71 21.00
CA ILE A 113 1.02 6.51 22.40
C ILE A 113 2.11 7.55 22.74
N ALA A 114 1.83 8.40 23.73
CA ALA A 114 2.70 9.50 24.14
C ALA A 114 4.01 9.05 24.81
N ARG A 115 4.10 7.76 25.19
CA ARG A 115 5.27 7.15 25.82
C ARG A 115 5.71 5.91 25.03
N PRO A 116 7.01 5.60 24.99
CA PRO A 116 7.49 4.35 24.40
C PRO A 116 6.76 3.15 24.98
N ALA A 117 6.07 2.39 24.14
CA ALA A 117 5.33 1.19 24.47
C ALA A 117 5.59 0.11 23.43
N THR A 118 5.62 -1.13 23.89
CA THR A 118 5.68 -2.32 23.04
C THR A 118 4.27 -2.88 22.92
N THR A 119 3.73 -2.89 21.71
CA THR A 119 2.44 -3.51 21.40
C THR A 119 2.67 -4.74 20.53
N SER A 120 1.72 -5.68 20.50
CA SER A 120 1.77 -6.79 19.55
C SER A 120 0.75 -6.59 18.42
N LEU A 121 1.16 -6.89 17.19
CA LEU A 121 0.27 -6.98 16.02
C LEU A 121 0.62 -8.24 15.25
N ALA A 122 -0.36 -9.13 15.02
CA ALA A 122 -0.17 -10.39 14.31
C ALA A 122 1.06 -11.21 14.80
N VAL A 123 1.23 -11.33 16.12
CA VAL A 123 2.32 -12.07 16.81
C VAL A 123 3.72 -11.43 16.66
N ARG A 124 3.84 -10.24 16.05
CA ARG A 124 5.09 -9.46 16.02
C ARG A 124 5.04 -8.33 17.04
N GLN A 125 6.18 -8.07 17.69
CA GLN A 125 6.36 -6.89 18.54
C GLN A 125 6.52 -5.63 17.67
N CYS A 126 5.77 -4.60 18.01
CA CYS A 126 5.89 -3.25 17.46
C CYS A 126 6.33 -2.32 18.60
N VAL A 127 7.37 -1.53 18.36
CA VAL A 127 7.87 -0.57 19.35
C VAL A 127 7.49 0.82 18.89
N SER A 128 6.78 1.58 19.73
CA SER A 128 6.55 2.99 19.50
C SER A 128 7.83 3.77 19.82
N THR A 129 8.32 4.58 18.89
CA THR A 129 9.44 5.50 19.17
C THR A 129 8.97 6.93 18.98
N THR A 130 9.25 7.78 19.96
CA THR A 130 9.01 9.23 19.89
C THR A 130 10.16 9.88 19.12
N ARG A 131 9.87 10.67 18.08
CA ARG A 131 10.87 11.50 17.39
C ARG A 131 10.51 12.99 17.45
N PRO A 132 11.50 13.89 17.57
CA PRO A 132 11.27 15.33 17.40
C PRO A 132 10.74 15.63 15.98
N PRO A 133 9.76 16.54 15.80
CA PRO A 133 9.14 17.43 16.79
C PRO A 133 7.77 16.91 17.28
N GLY A 134 7.71 15.73 17.91
CA GLY A 134 6.54 15.28 18.67
C GLY A 134 5.65 14.22 18.02
N TRP A 135 6.13 13.53 16.99
CA TRP A 135 5.37 12.46 16.33
C TRP A 135 5.85 11.08 16.80
N THR A 136 4.91 10.21 17.19
CA THR A 136 5.18 8.81 17.53
C THR A 136 4.95 7.94 16.29
N THR A 137 6.03 7.29 15.80
CA THR A 137 5.93 6.29 14.74
C THR A 137 6.20 4.90 15.31
N ALA A 138 5.43 3.91 14.89
CA ALA A 138 5.64 2.51 15.24
C ALA A 138 6.45 1.82 14.13
N ARG A 139 7.45 1.00 14.49
CA ARG A 139 8.17 0.14 13.54
C ARG A 139 8.24 -1.29 14.07
N SER A 140 8.21 -2.26 13.17
CA SER A 140 8.65 -3.63 13.48
C SER A 140 10.18 -3.62 13.63
N PRO A 141 10.78 -4.28 14.63
CA PRO A 141 12.22 -4.47 14.67
C PRO A 141 12.64 -5.28 13.44
N VAL A 142 13.54 -4.71 12.63
CA VAL A 142 14.20 -5.41 11.53
C VAL A 142 15.21 -6.37 12.16
N ARG A 143 15.17 -7.66 11.81
CA ARG A 143 16.28 -8.57 12.11
C ARG A 143 17.45 -8.17 11.21
N SER A 144 18.59 -7.85 11.82
CA SER A 144 19.91 -7.78 11.19
C SER A 144 20.24 -9.06 10.44
#